data_AF-A0AA36MIK0-F1
#
_entry.id   AF-A0AA36MIK0-F1
#
_cell.length_a   1.000
_cell.length_b   1.000
_cell.length_c   1.000
_cell.angle_alpha   90.00
_cell.angle_beta   90.00
_cell.angle_gamma   90.00
#
_symmetry.space_group_name_H-M   'P 1'
#
loop_
_entity.id
_entity.type
_entity.pdbx_description
1 polymer ?
#
loop_
_entity_poly.entity_id
_entity_poly.type
_entity_poly.pdbx_seq_one_letter_code
_entity_poly.pdbx_strand_id
1 'polypeptide(L)'
;MLVEAQIVGITSIGSLLAVIACLRVLPSLCNDIDELHEQVLQAVAAFRTETNLAWSEMMDVRSLVFSSSKPQENLFDSIIRQKKQSGLPPWCKCVPDPIVCPPGLPGPPGLPGQPGKSF
;
A
#
# COMPACT_ATOMS: atom_id res chain seq x y z
N MET A 1 -61.17 -35.49 -27.41
CA MET A 1 -61.69 -34.34 -26.64
C MET A 1 -61.37 -34.44 -25.14
N LEU A 2 -61.58 -35.60 -24.49
CA LEU A 2 -61.32 -35.74 -23.04
C LEU A 2 -59.83 -35.65 -22.65
N VAL A 3 -58.92 -36.23 -23.45
CA VAL A 3 -57.46 -36.19 -23.24
C VAL A 3 -56.91 -34.76 -23.32
N GLU A 4 -57.30 -34.00 -24.34
CA GLU A 4 -56.90 -32.58 -24.50
C GLU A 4 -57.30 -31.73 -23.29
N ALA A 5 -58.52 -31.91 -22.78
CA ALA A 5 -59.00 -31.20 -21.60
C ALA A 5 -58.20 -31.56 -20.34
N GLN A 6 -57.77 -32.81 -20.20
CA GLN A 6 -56.90 -33.23 -19.08
C GLN A 6 -55.50 -32.61 -19.18
N ILE A 7 -54.90 -32.55 -20.37
CA ILE A 7 -53.58 -31.94 -20.58
C ILE A 7 -53.61 -30.44 -20.26
N VAL A 8 -54.64 -29.73 -20.74
CA VAL A 8 -54.82 -28.30 -20.46
C VAL A 8 -55.06 -28.06 -18.96
N GLY A 9 -55.82 -28.92 -18.29
CA GLY A 9 -56.03 -28.81 -16.84
C GLY A 9 -54.74 -28.97 -16.03
N ILE A 10 -53.95 -30.01 -16.33
CA ILE A 10 -52.69 -30.29 -15.60
C ILE A 10 -51.68 -29.16 -15.81
N THR A 11 -51.51 -28.68 -17.04
CA THR A 11 -50.58 -27.59 -17.37
C THR A 11 -50.97 -26.26 -16.74
N SER A 12 -52.28 -25.96 -16.69
CA SER A 12 -52.80 -24.77 -16.03
C SER A 12 -52.51 -24.79 -14.52
N ILE A 13 -52.77 -25.93 -13.87
CA ILE A 13 -52.48 -26.12 -12.43
C ILE A 13 -50.97 -26.02 -12.17
N GLY A 14 -50.15 -26.63 -13.02
CA GLY A 14 -48.69 -26.56 -12.90
C GLY A 14 -48.17 -25.12 -13.01
N SER A 15 -48.71 -24.34 -13.94
CA SER A 15 -48.35 -22.93 -14.11
C SER A 15 -48.76 -22.09 -12.91
N LEU A 16 -49.97 -22.32 -12.37
CA LEU A 16 -50.44 -21.65 -11.17
C LEU A 16 -49.55 -21.94 -9.96
N LEU A 17 -49.16 -23.20 -9.76
CA LEU A 17 -48.25 -23.60 -8.69
C LEU A 17 -46.86 -22.96 -8.84
N ALA A 18 -46.33 -22.90 -10.06
CA ALA A 18 -45.05 -22.24 -10.34
C ALA A 18 -45.08 -20.75 -10.00
N VAL A 19 -46.16 -20.04 -10.37
CA VAL A 19 -46.34 -18.61 -10.02
C VAL A 19 -46.43 -18.44 -8.51
N ILE A 20 -47.21 -19.28 -7.82
CA ILE A 20 -47.33 -19.23 -6.35
C ILE A 20 -45.96 -19.47 -5.69
N ALA A 21 -45.18 -20.43 -6.18
CA ALA A 21 -43.83 -20.68 -5.67
C ALA A 21 -42.93 -19.45 -5.85
N CYS A 22 -42.94 -18.81 -7.02
CA CYS A 22 -42.17 -17.59 -7.26
C CYS A 22 -42.57 -16.46 -6.31
N LEU A 23 -43.89 -16.27 -6.09
CA LEU A 23 -44.41 -15.25 -5.18
C LEU A 23 -44.03 -15.49 -3.72
N ARG A 24 -43.68 -16.72 -3.33
CA ARG A 24 -43.22 -17.05 -1.97
C ARG A 24 -41.70 -16.95 -1.84
N VAL A 25 -40.97 -17.43 -2.83
CA VAL A 25 -39.50 -17.47 -2.79
C VAL A 25 -38.91 -16.06 -2.92
N LEU A 26 -39.46 -15.21 -3.77
CA LEU A 26 -38.91 -13.86 -3.98
C LEU A 26 -38.91 -12.99 -2.71
N PRO A 27 -40.03 -12.87 -1.95
CA PRO A 27 -40.00 -12.13 -0.69
C PRO A 27 -39.07 -12.74 0.35
N SER A 28 -39.02 -14.09 0.44
CA SER A 28 -38.11 -14.79 1.35
C SER A 28 -36.66 -14.41 1.05
N LEU A 29 -36.27 -14.49 -0.22
CA LEU A 29 -34.90 -14.18 -0.63
C LEU A 29 -34.54 -12.71 -0.38
N CYS A 30 -35.49 -11.77 -0.56
CA CYS A 30 -35.23 -10.36 -0.24
C CYS A 30 -34.96 -10.17 1.26
N ASN A 31 -35.76 -10.80 2.13
CA ASN A 31 -35.53 -10.75 3.58
C ASN A 31 -34.17 -11.34 3.95
N ASP A 32 -33.79 -12.47 3.35
CA ASP A 32 -32.50 -13.12 3.59
C ASP A 32 -31.32 -12.22 3.15
N ILE A 33 -31.47 -11.50 2.03
CA ILE A 33 -30.48 -10.53 1.54
C ILE A 33 -30.34 -9.36 2.50
N ASP A 34 -31.45 -8.81 2.99
CA ASP A 34 -31.43 -7.68 3.92
C ASP A 34 -30.78 -8.07 5.25
N GLU A 35 -31.10 -9.26 5.76
CA GLU A 35 -30.46 -9.81 6.96
C GLU A 35 -28.96 -10.02 6.76
N LEU A 36 -28.55 -10.65 5.65
CA LEU A 36 -27.15 -10.87 5.33
C LEU A 36 -26.39 -9.54 5.16
N HIS A 37 -27.01 -8.53 4.56
CA HIS A 37 -26.42 -7.22 4.39
C HIS A 37 -26.09 -6.55 5.73
N GLU A 38 -27.03 -6.58 6.67
CA GLU A 38 -26.82 -6.05 8.03
C GLU A 38 -25.71 -6.83 8.77
N GLN A 39 -25.74 -8.16 8.70
CA GLN A 39 -24.72 -9.00 9.32
C GLN A 39 -23.32 -8.71 8.77
N VAL A 40 -23.18 -8.53 7.45
CA VAL A 40 -21.90 -8.20 6.81
C VAL A 40 -21.43 -6.81 7.23
N LEU A 41 -22.30 -5.81 7.26
CA LEU A 41 -21.94 -4.47 7.71
C LEU A 41 -21.45 -4.47 9.16
N GLN A 42 -22.15 -5.18 10.04
CA GLN A 42 -21.74 -5.33 11.44
C GLN A 42 -20.39 -6.05 11.55
N ALA A 43 -20.20 -7.14 10.82
CA ALA A 43 -18.94 -7.90 10.83
C ALA A 43 -17.76 -7.08 10.31
N VAL A 44 -17.94 -6.32 9.23
CA VAL A 44 -16.91 -5.43 8.69
C VAL A 44 -16.59 -4.30 9.66
N ALA A 45 -17.60 -3.72 10.31
CA ALA A 45 -17.39 -2.71 11.34
C ALA A 45 -16.55 -3.24 12.50
N ALA A 46 -16.91 -4.41 13.03
CA ALA A 46 -16.15 -5.08 14.09
C ALA A 46 -14.73 -5.45 13.64
N PHE A 47 -14.56 -6.00 12.43
CA PHE A 47 -13.22 -6.30 11.92
C PHE A 47 -12.35 -5.04 11.78
N ARG A 48 -12.93 -3.92 11.36
CA ARG A 48 -12.22 -2.64 11.28
C ARG A 48 -11.82 -2.14 12.66
N THR A 49 -12.66 -2.25 13.69
CA THR A 49 -12.30 -1.83 15.04
C THR A 49 -11.13 -2.66 15.56
N GLU A 50 -11.23 -4.00 15.48
CA GLU A 50 -10.17 -4.90 15.93
C GLU A 50 -8.85 -4.67 15.16
N THR A 51 -8.92 -4.54 13.83
CA THR A 51 -7.72 -4.30 13.00
C THR A 51 -7.11 -2.93 13.26
N ASN A 52 -7.92 -1.89 13.46
CA ASN A 52 -7.42 -0.55 13.74
C ASN A 52 -6.78 -0.47 15.14
N LEU A 53 -7.33 -1.20 16.12
CA LEU A 53 -6.71 -1.35 17.43
C LEU A 53 -5.35 -2.04 17.31
N ALA A 54 -5.27 -3.17 16.60
CA ALA A 54 -4.01 -3.87 16.36
C ALA A 54 -3.00 -3.00 15.60
N TRP A 55 -3.44 -2.24 14.59
CA TRP A 55 -2.59 -1.30 13.86
C TRP A 55 -2.07 -0.16 14.76
N SER A 56 -2.93 0.40 15.60
CA SER A 56 -2.54 1.43 16.58
C SER A 56 -1.50 0.90 17.56
N GLU A 57 -1.67 -0.33 18.05
CA GLU A 57 -0.71 -0.98 18.94
C GLU A 57 0.64 -1.22 18.25
N MET A 58 0.64 -1.75 17.02
CA MET A 58 1.87 -1.89 16.23
C MET A 58 2.57 -0.55 15.94
N MET A 59 1.79 0.51 15.71
CA MET A 59 2.33 1.85 15.48
C MET A 59 2.86 2.50 16.75
N ASP A 60 2.29 2.19 17.92
CA ASP A 60 2.82 2.66 19.21
C ASP A 60 4.16 1.99 19.54
N VAL A 61 4.32 0.70 19.22
CA VAL A 61 5.63 0.04 19.26
C VAL A 61 6.62 0.69 18.29
N ARG A 62 6.16 1.10 17.10
CA ARG A 62 6.98 1.88 16.16
C ARG A 62 7.35 3.25 16.74
N SER A 63 6.42 3.94 17.38
CA SER A 63 6.69 5.21 18.07
C SER A 63 7.80 5.04 19.11
N LEU A 64 7.71 4.02 19.96
CA LEU A 64 8.71 3.75 21.01
C LEU A 64 10.07 3.35 20.43
N VAL A 65 10.11 2.56 19.36
CA VAL A 65 11.36 2.10 18.73
C VAL A 65 12.04 3.18 17.88
N PHE A 66 11.28 4.08 17.23
CA PHE A 66 11.82 5.20 16.45
C PHE A 66 12.14 6.43 17.31
N SER A 67 11.53 6.58 18.49
CA SER A 67 11.82 7.67 19.44
C SER A 67 13.21 7.64 20.06
N SER A 68 13.96 6.54 19.94
CA SER A 68 15.30 6.42 20.51
C SER A 68 16.42 7.02 19.64
N SER A 69 16.14 7.53 18.42
CA SER A 69 17.22 8.00 17.53
C SER A 69 17.02 9.29 16.74
N LYS A 70 15.98 10.10 17.00
CA LYS A 70 15.94 11.49 16.47
C LYS A 70 14.87 12.37 17.15
N PRO A 71 15.17 13.66 17.40
CA PRO A 71 14.16 14.61 17.85
C PRO A 71 13.06 14.75 16.80
N GLN A 72 11.82 14.85 17.28
CA GLN A 72 10.59 14.95 16.52
C GLN A 72 10.59 16.19 15.60
N GLU A 73 10.99 16.02 14.33
CA GLU A 73 10.65 16.97 13.26
C GLU A 73 9.32 16.56 12.62
N ASN A 74 8.43 17.53 12.44
CA ASN A 74 7.07 17.32 11.97
C ASN A 74 7.06 16.73 10.55
N LEU A 75 6.51 15.52 10.42
CA LEU A 75 6.44 14.77 9.15
C LEU A 75 5.64 15.47 8.04
N PHE A 76 4.92 16.55 8.36
CA PHE A 76 4.12 17.34 7.41
C PHE A 76 4.84 18.59 6.86
N ASP A 77 6.00 18.98 7.39
CA ASP A 77 6.80 20.08 6.81
C ASP A 77 7.46 19.68 5.48
N SER A 78 7.54 18.38 5.18
CA SER A 78 8.07 17.84 3.91
C SER A 78 7.08 17.97 2.73
N ILE A 79 5.78 18.10 3.00
CA ILE A 79 4.73 18.11 1.95
C ILE A 79 4.44 19.54 1.47
N ILE A 80 4.66 20.55 2.31
CA ILE A 80 4.53 21.95 1.91
C ILE A 80 5.88 22.41 1.36
N ARG A 81 6.00 22.41 0.03
CA ARG A 81 7.14 22.93 -0.73
C ARG A 81 7.62 24.26 -0.13
N GLN A 82 8.71 24.24 0.65
CA GLN A 82 9.33 25.45 1.17
C GLN A 82 9.86 26.27 -0.02
N LYS A 83 9.48 27.55 -0.05
CA LYS A 83 9.89 28.52 -1.05
C LYS A 83 11.42 28.61 -1.08
N LYS A 84 12.01 28.36 -2.25
CA LYS A 84 13.46 28.22 -2.54
C LYS A 84 14.30 29.51 -2.31
N GLN A 85 13.83 30.45 -1.49
CA GLN A 85 14.40 31.80 -1.34
C GLN A 85 14.96 32.10 0.05
N SER A 86 14.91 31.18 1.01
CA SER A 86 15.59 31.33 2.30
C SER A 86 16.55 30.17 2.52
N GLY A 87 17.85 30.48 2.35
CA GLY A 87 19.04 29.76 2.81
C GLY A 87 18.95 28.26 3.05
N LEU A 88 19.66 27.47 2.23
CA LEU A 88 19.93 26.08 2.52
C LEU A 88 20.56 25.93 3.92
N PRO A 89 20.17 24.91 4.71
CA PRO A 89 20.77 24.67 6.01
C PRO A 89 22.29 24.47 5.92
N PRO A 90 23.06 24.77 6.99
CA PRO A 90 24.52 24.77 6.97
C PRO A 90 25.15 23.40 6.67
N TRP A 91 24.38 22.32 6.84
CA TRP A 91 24.78 20.96 6.51
C TRP A 91 24.59 20.59 5.04
N CYS A 92 23.86 21.40 4.25
CA CYS A 92 23.63 21.14 2.84
C CYS A 92 24.68 21.87 1.98
N LYS A 93 25.75 21.16 1.62
CA LYS A 93 26.75 21.65 0.66
C LYS A 93 26.37 21.21 -0.75
N CYS A 94 25.98 22.15 -1.61
CA CYS A 94 25.65 21.87 -3.02
C CYS A 94 26.88 21.46 -3.86
N VAL A 95 28.07 21.84 -3.43
CA VAL A 95 29.32 21.53 -4.11
C VAL A 95 30.26 20.92 -3.07
N PRO A 96 30.84 19.74 -3.31
CA PRO A 96 31.89 19.18 -2.47
C PRO A 96 33.06 20.14 -2.37
N ASP A 97 33.66 20.28 -1.18
CA ASP A 97 34.84 21.13 -1.03
C ASP A 97 35.96 20.59 -1.95
N PRO A 98 36.61 21.46 -2.74
CA PRO A 98 37.68 21.02 -3.64
C PRO A 98 38.83 20.46 -2.83
N ILE A 99 39.13 19.17 -3.02
CA ILE A 99 40.30 18.53 -2.43
C ILE A 99 41.53 19.00 -3.22
N VAL A 100 42.34 19.85 -2.62
CA VAL A 100 43.68 20.15 -3.14
C VAL A 100 44.62 19.04 -2.67
N CYS A 101 44.87 18.06 -3.54
CA CYS A 101 45.87 17.03 -3.25
C CYS A 101 47.28 17.64 -3.33
N PRO A 102 48.17 17.37 -2.35
CA PRO A 102 49.56 17.78 -2.47
C PRO A 102 50.22 17.10 -3.68
N PRO A 103 51.24 17.71 -4.29
CA PRO A 103 52.05 17.04 -5.31
C PRO A 103 52.58 15.70 -4.79
N GLY A 104 52.56 14.67 -5.64
CA GLY A 104 53.13 13.37 -5.30
C GLY A 104 54.61 13.47 -4.96
N LEU A 105 55.14 12.45 -4.29
CA LEU A 105 56.56 12.35 -4.01
C LEU A 105 57.37 12.37 -5.32
N PRO A 106 58.60 12.93 -5.32
CA PRO A 106 59.51 12.80 -6.45
C PRO A 106 59.67 11.33 -6.84
N GLY A 107 59.66 11.05 -8.15
CA GLY A 107 59.93 9.71 -8.66
C GLY A 107 61.33 9.23 -8.24
N PRO A 108 61.56 7.90 -8.20
CA PRO A 108 62.88 7.35 -7.93
C PRO A 108 63.88 7.82 -9.00
N PRO A 109 65.18 7.90 -8.68
CA PRO A 109 66.22 8.15 -9.67
C PRO A 109 66.09 7.19 -10.85
N GLY A 110 66.31 7.71 -12.07
CA GLY A 110 66.39 6.87 -13.26
C GLY A 110 67.48 5.80 -13.11
N LEU A 111 67.33 4.70 -13.84
CA LEU A 111 68.37 3.68 -13.92
C LEU A 111 69.69 4.32 -14.43
N PRO A 112 70.85 3.85 -13.92
CA PRO A 112 72.14 4.30 -14.44
C PRO A 112 72.22 4.06 -15.95
N GLY A 113 72.78 5.04 -16.67
CA GLY A 113 73.02 4.91 -18.11
C GLY A 113 73.92 3.71 -18.42
N GLN A 114 73.76 3.14 -19.62
CA GLN A 114 74.66 2.08 -20.07
C GLN A 114 76.10 2.61 -20.13
N PRO A 115 77.11 1.82 -19.72
CA PRO A 115 78.50 2.22 -19.84
C PRO A 115 78.83 2.53 -21.31
N GLY A 116 79.52 3.65 -21.54
CA GLY A 116 79.98 4.03 -22.86
C GLY A 116 80.92 2.96 -23.43
N LYS A 117 80.76 2.62 -24.71
CA LYS A 117 81.73 1.79 -25.41
C LYS A 117 82.97 2.65 -25.67
N SER A 118 84.06 2.36 -24.97
CA SER A 118 85.38 2.86 -25.37
C SER A 118 85.80 2.13 -26.64
N PHE A 119 85.91 2.82 -27.77
CA PHE A 119 86.94 2.67 -28.82
C PHE A 119 86.81 3.82 -29.81
#